data_AF-A0A955EFD3-F1
#
_entry.id   AF-A0A955EFD3-F1
#
_cell.length_a   1.000
_cell.length_b   1.000
_cell.length_c   1.000
_cell.angle_alpha   90.00
_cell.angle_beta   90.00
_cell.angle_gamma   90.00
#
_symmetry.space_group_name_H-M   'P 1'
#
loop_
_entity.id
_entity.type
_entity.pdbx_description
1 polymer ?
#
loop_
_entity_poly.entity_id
_entity_poly.type
_entity_poly.pdbx_seq_one_letter_code
_entity_poly.pdbx_strand_id
1 'polypeptide(L)'
;MPAPSDRTAWDFLPVGWSLEILDEVLEEDSHEGDVHVFTDARGVVRRVTTVVGFVPVTQLESARLGIITPEMQRVAEREPHLSEEQIRDEVAAGRMIIPANKVHLGYQLDPMCIGRASRTKVNANMGASPVSSGTAEEVEKLRWAEQWGADTVMDLSTGKDIHRTREAILRNAPVP
;
A
#
# COMPACT_ATOMS: atom_id res chain seq x y z
N MET A 1 -21.70 -5.28 22.97
CA MET A 1 -21.01 -5.16 21.67
C MET A 1 -21.67 -6.14 20.71
N PRO A 2 -21.86 -5.78 19.42
CA PRO A 2 -22.27 -6.77 18.42
C PRO A 2 -21.23 -7.89 18.32
N ALA A 3 -21.66 -9.08 17.91
CA ALA A 3 -20.74 -10.18 17.66
C ALA A 3 -19.77 -9.83 16.53
N PRO A 4 -18.51 -10.33 16.57
CA PRO A 4 -17.60 -10.23 15.44
C PRO A 4 -18.24 -10.82 14.18
N SER A 5 -17.93 -10.23 13.01
CA SER A 5 -18.36 -10.78 11.73
C SER A 5 -17.60 -12.07 11.42
N ASP A 6 -18.31 -13.09 10.94
CA ASP A 6 -17.71 -14.32 10.42
C ASP A 6 -17.12 -14.13 9.01
N ARG A 7 -17.45 -13.02 8.34
CA ARG A 7 -16.90 -12.66 7.03
C ARG A 7 -15.47 -12.17 7.14
N THR A 8 -14.66 -12.62 6.20
CA THR A 8 -13.29 -12.20 5.91
C THR A 8 -13.26 -11.17 4.78
N ALA A 9 -12.09 -10.56 4.54
CA ALA A 9 -11.90 -9.65 3.41
C ALA A 9 -12.14 -10.30 2.03
N TRP A 10 -12.03 -11.62 1.95
CA TRP A 10 -12.26 -12.40 0.73
C TRP A 10 -13.75 -12.58 0.41
N ASP A 11 -14.65 -12.32 1.37
CA ASP A 11 -16.10 -12.29 1.13
C ASP A 11 -16.57 -10.99 0.45
N PHE A 12 -15.66 -10.01 0.30
CA PHE A 12 -15.92 -8.70 -0.28
C PHE A 12 -15.06 -8.46 -1.53
N LEU A 13 -15.02 -9.46 -2.41
CA LEU A 13 -14.38 -9.32 -3.72
C LEU A 13 -15.21 -8.42 -4.66
N PRO A 14 -14.56 -7.76 -5.64
CA PRO A 14 -15.28 -7.00 -6.66
C PRO A 14 -16.28 -7.87 -7.43
N VAL A 15 -17.30 -7.23 -8.01
CA VAL A 15 -18.28 -7.94 -8.84
C VAL A 15 -17.59 -8.65 -9.99
N GLY A 16 -17.95 -9.92 -10.21
CA GLY A 16 -17.38 -10.77 -11.26
C GLY A 16 -16.09 -11.48 -10.87
N TRP A 17 -15.57 -11.25 -9.66
CA TRP A 17 -14.46 -12.01 -9.11
C TRP A 17 -14.97 -13.23 -8.34
N SER A 18 -14.20 -14.32 -8.38
CA SER A 18 -14.44 -15.50 -7.53
C SER A 18 -13.14 -15.95 -6.87
N LEU A 19 -13.28 -16.59 -5.71
CA LEU A 19 -12.20 -17.23 -4.98
C LEU A 19 -12.60 -18.68 -4.70
N GLU A 20 -11.66 -19.58 -4.95
CA GLU A 20 -11.72 -20.98 -4.54
C GLU A 20 -10.46 -21.34 -3.76
N ILE A 21 -10.63 -22.15 -2.71
CA ILE A 21 -9.53 -22.76 -1.97
C ILE A 21 -9.35 -24.17 -2.52
N LEU A 22 -8.12 -24.53 -2.89
CA LEU A 22 -7.81 -25.83 -3.45
C LEU A 22 -7.13 -26.71 -2.39
N ASP A 23 -7.51 -27.99 -2.32
CA ASP A 23 -6.91 -29.00 -1.43
C ASP A 23 -5.67 -29.67 -2.06
N GLU A 24 -4.91 -28.91 -2.85
CA GLU A 24 -3.79 -29.39 -3.65
C GLU A 24 -2.50 -28.69 -3.22
N VAL A 25 -1.35 -29.34 -3.45
CA VAL A 25 -0.04 -28.72 -3.29
C VAL A 25 0.36 -28.14 -4.64
N LEU A 26 0.58 -26.83 -4.68
CA LEU A 26 1.07 -26.15 -5.87
C LEU A 26 2.61 -26.25 -5.90
N GLU A 27 3.19 -26.65 -7.03
CA GLU A 27 4.65 -26.60 -7.21
C GLU A 27 5.12 -25.16 -7.46
N GLU A 28 4.39 -24.40 -8.29
CA GLU A 28 4.69 -23.00 -8.63
C GLU A 28 3.40 -22.20 -8.85
N ASP A 29 3.42 -20.92 -8.46
CA ASP A 29 2.33 -19.98 -8.74
C ASP A 29 2.08 -19.87 -10.26
N SER A 30 0.82 -19.77 -10.67
CA SER A 30 0.44 -19.77 -12.08
C SER A 30 -0.59 -18.69 -12.40
N HIS A 31 -0.52 -18.22 -13.64
CA HIS A 31 -1.43 -17.21 -14.18
C HIS A 31 -1.76 -17.55 -15.63
N GLU A 32 -3.05 -17.77 -15.92
CA GLU A 32 -3.56 -18.00 -17.26
C GLU A 32 -4.82 -17.15 -17.51
N GLY A 33 -4.68 -16.15 -18.37
CA GLY A 33 -5.75 -15.22 -18.70
C GLY A 33 -6.21 -14.44 -17.48
N ASP A 34 -7.40 -14.74 -16.97
CA ASP A 34 -8.03 -14.05 -15.83
C ASP A 34 -8.02 -14.92 -14.57
N VAL A 35 -7.32 -16.07 -14.61
CA VAL A 35 -7.22 -17.02 -13.50
C VAL A 35 -5.82 -16.92 -12.90
N HIS A 36 -5.77 -16.78 -11.58
CA HIS A 36 -4.55 -16.70 -10.78
C HIS A 36 -4.59 -17.78 -9.72
N VAL A 37 -3.58 -18.64 -9.68
CA VAL A 37 -3.44 -19.67 -8.64
C VAL A 37 -2.13 -19.44 -7.91
N PHE A 38 -2.21 -19.23 -6.59
CA PHE A 38 -1.04 -18.95 -5.78
C PHE A 38 -1.13 -19.57 -4.39
N THR A 39 0.02 -19.75 -3.75
CA THR A 39 0.09 -20.23 -2.37
C THR A 39 0.25 -19.06 -1.40
N ASP A 40 -0.64 -18.98 -0.40
CA ASP A 40 -0.52 -17.98 0.66
C ASP A 40 0.57 -18.33 1.68
N ALA A 41 1.00 -17.39 2.52
CA ALA A 41 2.09 -17.59 3.49
C ALA A 41 1.77 -18.65 4.57
N ARG A 42 0.52 -19.14 4.63
CA ARG A 42 0.10 -20.26 5.49
C ARG A 42 0.05 -21.59 4.75
N GLY A 43 0.44 -21.62 3.48
CA GLY A 43 0.38 -22.81 2.63
C GLY A 43 -1.00 -23.10 2.05
N VAL A 44 -1.94 -22.15 2.10
CA VAL A 44 -3.27 -22.35 1.50
C VAL A 44 -3.21 -21.96 0.02
N VAL A 45 -3.57 -22.89 -0.86
CA VAL A 45 -3.65 -22.64 -2.30
C VAL A 45 -4.97 -21.96 -2.63
N ARG A 46 -4.87 -20.81 -3.30
CA ARG A 46 -6.01 -19.96 -3.68
C ARG A 46 -6.07 -19.85 -5.20
N ARG A 47 -7.24 -20.11 -5.77
CA ARG A 47 -7.58 -19.78 -7.15
C ARG A 47 -8.50 -18.56 -7.15
N VAL A 48 -8.02 -17.48 -7.73
CA VAL A 48 -8.78 -16.24 -7.92
C VAL A 48 -9.05 -16.05 -9.41
N THR A 49 -10.32 -15.88 -9.77
CA THR A 49 -10.73 -15.58 -11.15
C THR A 49 -11.28 -14.16 -11.21
N THR A 50 -10.81 -13.35 -12.15
CA THR A 50 -11.27 -11.98 -12.37
C THR A 50 -12.23 -11.88 -13.56
N VAL A 51 -12.72 -10.66 -13.82
CA VAL A 51 -13.36 -10.32 -15.09
C VAL A 51 -12.34 -10.33 -16.23
N VAL A 52 -12.82 -10.57 -17.46
CA VAL A 52 -11.96 -10.70 -18.64
C VAL A 52 -11.14 -9.45 -18.92
N GLY A 53 -9.83 -9.61 -19.06
CA GLY A 53 -8.88 -8.54 -19.37
C GLY A 53 -8.60 -7.61 -18.20
N PHE A 54 -8.85 -8.05 -16.97
CA PHE A 54 -8.56 -7.23 -15.79
C PHE A 54 -7.05 -7.04 -15.62
N VAL A 55 -6.63 -5.81 -15.33
CA VAL A 55 -5.23 -5.48 -15.04
C VAL A 55 -5.16 -4.80 -13.68
N PRO A 56 -4.42 -5.36 -12.69
CA PRO A 56 -4.31 -4.74 -11.38
C PRO A 56 -3.56 -3.40 -11.47
N VAL A 57 -4.07 -2.39 -10.76
CA VAL A 57 -3.44 -1.07 -10.68
C VAL A 57 -2.99 -0.75 -9.26
N THR A 58 -3.72 -1.25 -8.27
CA THR A 58 -3.47 -1.03 -6.85
C THR A 58 -2.73 -2.20 -6.23
N GLN A 59 -2.12 -1.93 -5.08
CA GLN A 59 -1.45 -2.96 -4.27
C GLN A 59 -2.46 -4.01 -3.76
N LEU A 60 -3.69 -3.60 -3.45
CA LEU A 60 -4.76 -4.51 -3.03
C LEU A 60 -5.16 -5.49 -4.14
N GLU A 61 -5.34 -4.98 -5.36
CA GLU A 61 -5.67 -5.82 -6.52
C GLU A 61 -4.54 -6.79 -6.81
N SER A 62 -3.30 -6.30 -6.87
CA SER A 62 -2.11 -7.14 -7.12
C SER A 62 -1.99 -8.25 -6.06
N ALA A 63 -2.14 -7.89 -4.78
CA ALA A 63 -2.07 -8.84 -3.67
C ALA A 63 -3.15 -9.93 -3.75
N ARG A 64 -4.38 -9.56 -4.12
CA ARG A 64 -5.49 -10.52 -4.26
C ARG A 64 -5.31 -11.47 -5.44
N LEU A 65 -4.44 -11.13 -6.39
CA LEU A 65 -4.06 -11.97 -7.53
C LEU A 65 -2.78 -12.79 -7.26
N GLY A 66 -2.28 -12.78 -6.02
CA GLY A 66 -1.06 -13.50 -5.65
C GLY A 66 0.24 -12.78 -6.03
N ILE A 67 0.15 -11.62 -6.68
CA ILE A 67 1.29 -10.90 -7.23
C ILE A 67 2.03 -10.16 -6.11
N ILE A 68 3.32 -10.45 -5.99
CA ILE A 68 4.26 -9.69 -5.16
C ILE A 68 4.83 -8.56 -6.01
N THR A 69 4.53 -7.32 -5.62
CA THR A 69 4.98 -6.13 -6.34
C THR A 69 6.36 -5.66 -5.83
N PRO A 70 7.11 -4.86 -6.61
CA PRO A 70 8.37 -4.26 -6.12
C PRO A 70 8.18 -3.45 -4.84
N GLU A 71 7.01 -2.82 -4.65
CA GLU A 71 6.70 -2.11 -3.42
C GLU A 71 6.57 -3.06 -2.23
N MET A 72 5.94 -4.23 -2.39
CA MET A 72 5.87 -5.24 -1.32
C MET A 72 7.26 -5.77 -0.95
N GLN A 73 8.11 -6.02 -1.95
CA GLN A 73 9.50 -6.42 -1.72
C GLN A 73 10.26 -5.35 -0.94
N ARG A 74 10.12 -4.09 -1.35
CA ARG A 74 10.74 -2.96 -0.65
C ARG A 74 10.23 -2.82 0.79
N VAL A 75 8.95 -3.08 1.04
CA VAL A 75 8.40 -3.12 2.39
C VAL A 75 9.04 -4.26 3.20
N ALA A 76 9.23 -5.44 2.63
CA ALA A 76 9.86 -6.59 3.31
C ALA A 76 11.30 -6.26 3.74
N GLU A 77 12.06 -5.56 2.90
CA GLU A 77 13.39 -5.06 3.25
C GLU A 77 13.38 -4.11 4.46
N ARG A 78 12.35 -3.27 4.56
CA ARG A 78 12.19 -2.30 5.66
C ARG A 78 11.65 -2.93 6.94
N GLU A 79 10.88 -4.00 6.81
CA GLU A 79 10.25 -4.75 7.89
C GLU A 79 10.75 -6.21 7.89
N PRO A 80 12.05 -6.46 8.21
CA PRO A 80 12.69 -7.77 8.01
C PRO A 80 12.12 -8.89 8.88
N HIS A 81 11.16 -8.58 9.77
CA HIS A 81 10.40 -9.57 10.53
C HIS A 81 9.16 -10.09 9.77
N LEU A 82 8.90 -9.60 8.56
CA LEU A 82 7.85 -10.04 7.65
C LEU A 82 8.46 -10.42 6.30
N SER A 83 8.01 -11.55 5.74
CA SER A 83 8.29 -11.94 4.35
C SER A 83 7.40 -11.18 3.36
N GLU A 84 7.80 -11.19 2.09
CA GLU A 84 7.03 -10.57 1.01
C GLU A 84 5.64 -11.24 0.83
N GLU A 85 5.54 -12.54 1.03
CA GLU A 85 4.28 -13.29 1.02
C GLU A 85 3.38 -12.88 2.19
N GLN A 86 3.94 -12.71 3.39
CA GLN A 86 3.17 -12.23 4.55
C GLN A 86 2.65 -10.80 4.32
N ILE A 87 3.46 -9.93 3.71
CA ILE A 87 3.03 -8.57 3.34
C ILE A 87 1.91 -8.62 2.32
N ARG A 88 2.08 -9.38 1.23
CA ARG A 88 1.05 -9.61 0.21
C ARG A 88 -0.25 -10.09 0.86
N ASP A 89 -0.18 -11.08 1.74
CA ASP A 89 -1.37 -11.65 2.39
C ASP A 89 -2.08 -10.66 3.33
N GLU A 90 -1.34 -9.83 4.07
CA GLU A 90 -1.92 -8.77 4.90
C GLU A 90 -2.58 -7.68 4.04
N VAL A 91 -1.98 -7.35 2.89
CA VAL A 91 -2.55 -6.40 1.91
C VAL A 91 -3.80 -6.99 1.26
N ALA A 92 -3.76 -8.24 0.78
CA ALA A 92 -4.90 -8.94 0.18
C ALA A 92 -6.09 -9.04 1.13
N ALA A 93 -5.80 -9.25 2.42
CA ALA A 93 -6.77 -9.32 3.48
C ALA A 93 -7.23 -7.95 4.02
N GLY A 94 -6.76 -6.84 3.44
CA GLY A 94 -7.16 -5.47 3.82
C GLY A 94 -6.74 -5.05 5.23
N ARG A 95 -5.76 -5.73 5.82
CA ARG A 95 -5.21 -5.42 7.17
C ARG A 95 -3.94 -4.59 7.11
N MET A 96 -3.36 -4.46 5.92
CA MET A 96 -2.21 -3.63 5.61
C MET A 96 -2.46 -2.88 4.31
N ILE A 97 -1.95 -1.65 4.23
CA ILE A 97 -1.92 -0.86 3.01
C ILE A 97 -0.50 -0.43 2.69
N ILE A 98 -0.22 -0.21 1.40
CA ILE A 98 1.00 0.42 0.90
C ILE A 98 0.57 1.64 0.09
N PRO A 99 0.61 2.86 0.65
CA PRO A 99 0.23 4.08 -0.05
C PRO A 99 1.30 4.45 -1.09
N ALA A 100 1.16 3.90 -2.30
CA ALA A 100 2.12 4.06 -3.38
C ALA A 100 1.41 4.51 -4.66
N ASN A 101 1.12 5.82 -4.75
CA ASN A 101 0.60 6.39 -5.99
C ASN A 101 1.67 6.29 -7.09
N LYS A 102 1.29 5.76 -8.26
CA LYS A 102 2.19 5.58 -9.42
C LYS A 102 2.91 6.85 -9.86
N VAL A 103 2.30 8.02 -9.69
CA VAL A 103 2.93 9.31 -10.02
C VAL A 103 4.04 9.65 -9.04
N HIS A 104 3.83 9.39 -7.74
CA HIS A 104 4.82 9.67 -6.69
C HIS A 104 5.95 8.65 -6.68
N LEU A 105 5.67 7.40 -7.05
CA LEU A 105 6.68 6.38 -7.35
C LEU A 105 7.65 6.83 -8.47
N GLY A 106 7.17 7.63 -9.42
CA GLY A 106 8.01 8.24 -10.47
C GLY A 106 8.95 9.35 -9.96
N TYR A 107 8.83 9.75 -8.70
CA TYR A 107 9.75 10.68 -8.04
C TYR A 107 10.72 9.92 -7.14
N GLN A 108 10.63 10.12 -5.83
CA GLN A 108 11.57 9.55 -4.86
C GLN A 108 10.88 8.82 -3.70
N LEU A 109 9.59 8.48 -3.86
CA LEU A 109 8.86 7.71 -2.86
C LEU A 109 9.62 6.41 -2.56
N ASP A 110 9.93 6.19 -1.29
CA ASP A 110 10.42 4.94 -0.74
C ASP A 110 9.23 4.21 -0.09
N PRO A 111 8.66 3.18 -0.75
CA PRO A 111 7.47 2.49 -0.28
C PRO A 111 7.57 2.02 1.18
N MET A 112 6.46 2.12 1.89
CA MET A 112 6.29 1.59 3.24
C MET A 112 4.86 1.08 3.44
N CYS A 113 4.66 0.26 4.46
CA CYS A 113 3.35 -0.25 4.81
C CYS A 113 2.78 0.34 6.10
N ILE A 114 1.46 0.36 6.19
CA ILE A 114 0.70 0.67 7.40
C ILE A 114 -0.21 -0.51 7.66
N GLY A 115 -0.01 -1.21 8.77
CA GLY A 115 -0.82 -2.37 9.14
C GLY A 115 -0.50 -2.85 10.54
N ARG A 116 -1.38 -3.68 11.10
CA ARG A 116 -1.21 -4.17 12.48
C ARG A 116 0.05 -5.04 12.67
N ALA A 117 0.47 -5.74 11.61
CA ALA A 117 1.63 -6.61 11.62
C ALA A 117 2.98 -5.88 11.44
N SER A 118 2.96 -4.64 10.92
CA SER A 118 4.17 -3.83 10.74
C SER A 118 4.51 -3.04 12.00
N ARG A 119 5.66 -2.35 12.01
CA ARG A 119 5.97 -1.41 13.10
C ARG A 119 4.96 -0.26 13.08
N THR A 120 4.61 0.25 14.25
CA THR A 120 3.75 1.44 14.37
C THR A 120 4.34 2.61 13.58
N LYS A 121 3.52 3.24 12.73
CA LYS A 121 3.90 4.37 11.89
C LYS A 121 3.41 5.69 12.47
N VAL A 122 4.17 6.76 12.27
CA VAL A 122 3.86 8.12 12.75
C VAL A 122 3.72 9.07 11.57
N ASN A 123 2.66 9.88 11.59
CA ASN A 123 2.41 10.92 10.61
C ASN A 123 2.74 12.32 11.16
N ALA A 124 3.40 13.16 10.36
CA ALA A 124 3.58 14.58 10.66
C ALA A 124 2.68 15.46 9.78
N ASN A 125 1.87 16.32 10.41
CA ASN A 125 1.07 17.30 9.69
C ASN A 125 1.89 18.58 9.46
N MET A 126 1.90 19.07 8.22
CA MET A 126 2.52 20.33 7.81
C MET A 126 1.55 21.13 6.93
N GLY A 127 1.96 22.30 6.47
CA GLY A 127 1.13 23.12 5.60
C GLY A 127 1.30 24.61 5.82
N ALA A 128 1.18 25.35 4.72
CA ALA A 128 1.20 26.79 4.69
C ALA A 128 -0.16 27.38 5.12
N SER A 129 -0.10 28.43 5.93
CA SER A 129 -1.28 29.20 6.35
C SER A 129 -1.39 30.48 5.52
N PRO A 130 -2.58 31.13 5.45
CA PRO A 130 -2.74 32.41 4.76
C PRO A 130 -1.84 33.55 5.29
N VAL A 131 -1.29 33.38 6.50
CA VAL A 131 -0.52 34.40 7.23
C VAL A 131 0.98 34.08 7.24
N SER A 132 1.38 32.83 6.98
CA SER A 132 2.76 32.37 7.16
C SER A 132 3.05 31.10 6.35
N SER A 133 4.30 31.02 5.89
CA SER A 133 4.96 29.93 5.17
C SER A 133 4.87 29.96 3.65
N GLY A 134 6.03 30.09 3.02
CA GLY A 134 6.21 29.93 1.59
C GLY A 134 6.60 28.49 1.22
N THR A 135 6.62 28.18 -0.08
CA THR A 135 6.94 26.83 -0.57
C THR A 135 8.29 26.29 -0.07
N ALA A 136 9.31 27.15 0.06
CA ALA A 136 10.63 26.72 0.54
C ALA A 136 10.61 26.28 2.01
N GLU A 137 9.88 27.00 2.86
CA GLU A 137 9.72 26.67 4.28
C GLU A 137 8.95 25.35 4.47
N GLU A 138 7.94 25.08 3.64
CA GLU A 138 7.23 23.79 3.69
C GLU A 138 8.12 22.60 3.28
N VAL A 139 9.00 22.79 2.29
CA VAL A 139 9.98 21.75 1.92
C VAL A 139 11.02 21.57 3.04
N GLU A 140 11.37 22.61 3.79
CA GLU A 140 12.25 22.49 4.96
C GLU A 140 11.56 21.72 6.10
N LYS A 141 10.28 22.02 6.38
CA LYS A 141 9.47 21.27 7.36
C LYS A 141 9.38 19.79 7.02
N LEU A 142 9.22 19.45 5.74
CA LEU A 142 9.26 18.07 5.26
C LEU A 142 10.57 17.38 5.66
N ARG A 143 11.71 17.97 5.32
CA ARG A 143 13.03 17.39 5.65
C ARG A 143 13.23 17.24 7.15
N TRP A 144 12.74 18.18 7.94
CA TRP A 144 12.77 18.09 9.40
C TRP A 144 11.91 16.93 9.91
N ALA A 145 10.68 16.79 9.41
CA ALA A 145 9.80 15.70 9.80
C ALA A 145 10.45 14.34 9.52
N GLU A 146 11.04 14.17 8.34
CA GLU A 146 11.74 12.95 7.93
C GLU A 146 12.96 12.67 8.82
N GLN A 147 13.78 13.69 9.07
CA GLN A 147 14.98 13.56 9.91
C GLN A 147 14.66 13.04 11.32
N TRP A 148 13.50 13.44 11.87
CA TRP A 148 13.05 13.02 13.19
C TRP A 148 12.14 11.80 13.18
N GLY A 149 11.99 11.12 12.03
CA GLY A 149 11.36 9.81 11.93
C GLY A 149 9.86 9.83 11.66
N ALA A 150 9.32 10.86 11.01
CA ALA A 150 7.99 10.78 10.43
C ALA A 150 7.96 9.74 9.30
N ASP A 151 7.06 8.76 9.41
CA ASP A 151 6.85 7.75 8.39
C ASP A 151 6.00 8.31 7.24
N THR A 152 5.02 9.17 7.53
CA THR A 152 4.20 9.83 6.50
C THR A 152 4.05 11.31 6.80
N VAL A 153 3.70 12.09 5.78
CA VAL A 153 3.45 13.52 5.91
C VAL A 153 2.13 13.90 5.28
N MET A 154 1.43 14.85 5.89
CA MET A 154 0.20 15.38 5.32
C MET A 154 0.30 16.89 5.15
N ASP A 155 0.20 17.34 3.89
CA ASP A 155 0.05 18.74 3.55
C ASP A 155 -1.40 19.20 3.79
N LEU A 156 -1.60 19.98 4.85
CA LEU A 156 -2.87 20.58 5.26
C LEU A 156 -2.91 22.08 4.94
N SER A 157 -2.15 22.53 3.92
CA SER A 157 -2.10 23.93 3.50
C SER A 157 -3.48 24.51 3.20
N THR A 158 -3.72 25.73 3.68
CA THR A 158 -4.97 26.50 3.46
C THR A 158 -4.72 27.86 2.80
N GLY A 159 -3.47 28.14 2.40
CA GLY A 159 -3.05 29.39 1.76
C GLY A 159 -3.46 29.54 0.29
N LYS A 160 -2.86 30.52 -0.41
CA LYS A 160 -3.22 30.82 -1.82
C LYS A 160 -2.57 29.88 -2.84
N ASP A 161 -1.33 29.43 -2.60
CA ASP A 161 -0.52 28.67 -3.57
C ASP A 161 -0.45 27.16 -3.26
N ILE A 162 -1.54 26.57 -2.76
CA ILE A 162 -1.58 25.18 -2.27
C ILE A 162 -1.05 24.18 -3.31
N HIS A 163 -1.46 24.28 -4.57
CA HIS A 163 -1.03 23.34 -5.61
C HIS A 163 0.48 23.39 -5.86
N ARG A 164 1.05 24.60 -5.91
CA ARG A 164 2.49 24.79 -6.14
C ARG A 164 3.30 24.25 -4.98
N THR A 165 2.87 24.53 -3.75
CA THR A 165 3.52 24.04 -2.54
C THR A 165 3.46 22.52 -2.46
N ARG A 166 2.29 21.92 -2.68
CA ARG A 166 2.12 20.46 -2.69
C ARG A 166 2.97 19.77 -3.74
N GLU A 167 3.08 20.33 -4.95
CA GLU A 167 3.94 19.79 -6.00
C GLU A 167 5.41 19.79 -5.59
N ALA A 168 5.87 20.87 -4.93
CA ALA A 168 7.23 20.94 -4.41
C ALA A 168 7.48 19.91 -3.29
N ILE A 169 6.50 19.71 -2.40
CA ILE A 169 6.54 18.68 -1.35
C ILE A 169 6.64 17.29 -1.99
N LEU A 170 5.73 16.92 -2.90
CA LEU A 170 5.70 15.59 -3.52
C LEU A 170 6.99 15.24 -4.28
N ARG A 171 7.61 16.22 -4.96
CA ARG A 171 8.90 16.03 -5.64
C ARG A 171 10.07 15.84 -4.68
N ASN A 172 9.92 16.27 -3.42
CA ASN A 172 10.97 16.21 -2.40
C ASN A 172 10.64 15.24 -1.24
N ALA A 173 9.51 14.54 -1.26
CA ALA A 173 9.12 13.60 -0.22
C ALA A 173 9.44 12.15 -0.63
N PRO A 174 10.41 11.49 0.01
CA PRO A 174 10.53 10.03 -0.02
C PRO A 174 9.46 9.29 0.79
N VAL A 175 8.65 10.00 1.58
CA VAL A 175 7.57 9.41 2.36
C VAL A 175 6.19 9.64 1.72
N PRO A 176 5.18 8.79 2.02
CA PRO A 176 3.80 8.99 1.60
C PRO A 176 3.16 10.29 2.12
#